data_AF-A0A660W4K2-F1
#
_entry.id   AF-A0A660W4K2-F1
#
_cell.length_a   1.000
_cell.length_b   1.000
_cell.length_c   1.000
_cell.angle_alpha   90.00
_cell.angle_beta   90.00
_cell.angle_gamma   90.00
#
_symmetry.space_group_name_H-M   'P 1'
#
loop_
_entity.id
_entity.type
_entity.pdbx_description
1 polymer ?
#
loop_
_entity_poly.entity_id
_entity_poly.type
_entity_poly.pdbx_seq_one_letter_code
_entity_poly.pdbx_strand_id
1 'polypeptide(L)' 'QKCKDNIEPEMYAYFGTNEYNFEKLENPPDYEPTKCHKCGVVISLAEDAYARSSDGYLCDKCMAIAHPDLYGG' A
#
# COMPACT_ATOMS: atom_id res chain seq x y z
N GLN A 1 2.82 4.34 -23.50
CA GLN A 1 2.43 3.66 -22.24
C GLN A 1 3.06 4.44 -21.10
N LYS A 2 2.28 5.10 -20.23
CA LYS A 2 2.79 5.88 -19.07
C LYS A 2 2.04 5.56 -17.76
N CYS A 3 1.14 4.58 -17.75
CA CYS A 3 0.33 4.26 -16.58
C CYS A 3 0.94 3.17 -15.70
N LYS A 4 1.83 2.32 -16.24
CA LYS A 4 2.41 1.18 -15.50
C LYS A 4 3.40 1.64 -14.42
N ASP A 5 4.08 2.76 -14.63
CA ASP A 5 5.12 3.25 -13.73
C ASP A 5 4.57 3.87 -12.43
N ASN A 6 3.25 4.01 -12.32
CA ASN A 6 2.59 4.57 -11.13
C ASN A 6 2.00 3.49 -10.19
N ILE A 7 2.24 2.22 -10.48
CA ILE A 7 1.81 1.11 -9.61
C ILE A 7 2.98 0.78 -8.70
N GLU A 8 2.72 0.81 -7.39
CA GLU A 8 3.73 0.42 -6.41
C GLU A 8 4.17 -1.04 -6.63
N PRO A 9 5.47 -1.36 -6.55
CA PRO A 9 5.98 -2.72 -6.80
C PRO A 9 5.30 -3.79 -5.95
N GLU A 10 4.95 -3.47 -4.71
CA GLU A 10 4.17 -4.32 -3.80
C GLU A 10 2.80 -4.69 -4.39
N MET A 11 2.08 -3.71 -4.93
CA MET A 11 0.76 -3.91 -5.55
C MET A 11 0.88 -4.74 -6.84
N TYR A 12 1.92 -4.49 -7.63
CA TYR A 12 2.18 -5.27 -8.84
C TYR A 12 2.47 -6.74 -8.52
N ALA A 13 3.31 -7.00 -7.51
CA ALA A 13 3.58 -8.35 -7.03
C ALA A 13 2.30 -9.04 -6.55
N TYR A 14 1.52 -8.39 -5.68
CA TYR A 14 0.26 -8.95 -5.17
C TYR A 14 -0.75 -9.29 -6.28
N PHE A 15 -0.95 -8.37 -7.23
CA PHE A 15 -1.83 -8.62 -8.38
C PHE A 15 -1.31 -9.71 -9.32
N GLY A 16 -0.02 -10.05 -9.28
CA GLY A 16 0.55 -11.15 -10.05
C GLY A 16 0.47 -12.51 -9.37
N THR A 17 0.39 -12.56 -8.03
CA THR A 17 0.62 -13.81 -7.28
C THR A 17 -0.50 -14.24 -6.35
N ASN A 18 -1.57 -13.45 -6.18
CA ASN A 18 -2.66 -13.79 -5.27
C ASN A 18 -3.41 -15.08 -5.68
N GLU A 19 -4.20 -15.63 -4.76
CA GLU A 19 -4.90 -16.91 -4.93
C GLU A 19 -6.04 -16.89 -5.95
N TYR A 20 -6.51 -15.72 -6.35
CA TYR A 20 -7.65 -15.54 -7.25
C TYR A 20 -7.24 -15.51 -8.73
N ASN A 21 -5.93 -15.46 -9.02
CA ASN A 21 -5.42 -15.46 -10.39
C ASN A 21 -5.41 -16.87 -11.01
N PHE A 22 -5.87 -16.98 -12.27
CA PHE A 22 -5.76 -18.20 -13.07
C PHE A 22 -4.29 -18.58 -13.37
N GLU A 23 -3.47 -17.57 -13.66
CA GLU A 23 -2.03 -17.70 -13.88
C GLU A 23 -1.30 -16.85 -12.84
N LYS A 24 -0.37 -17.46 -12.10
CA LYS A 24 0.45 -16.77 -11.10
C LYS A 24 1.81 -16.43 -11.71
N LEU A 25 2.28 -15.21 -11.46
CA LEU A 25 3.61 -14.76 -11.87
C LEU A 25 4.67 -15.58 -11.12
N GLU A 26 5.50 -16.33 -11.84
CA GLU A 26 6.52 -17.20 -11.24
C GLU A 26 7.66 -16.41 -10.56
N ASN A 27 8.00 -15.25 -11.10
CA ASN A 27 9.07 -14.38 -10.61
C ASN A 27 8.51 -12.97 -10.34
N PRO A 28 7.75 -12.78 -9.25
CA PRO A 28 7.34 -11.44 -8.84
C PRO A 28 8.56 -10.59 -8.51
N PRO A 29 8.50 -9.26 -8.72
CA PRO A 29 9.60 -8.38 -8.33
C PRO A 29 9.74 -8.35 -6.81
N ASP A 30 10.98 -8.30 -6.33
CA ASP A 30 11.26 -7.91 -4.96
C ASP A 30 10.87 -6.44 -4.75
N TYR A 31 10.42 -6.12 -3.54
CA TYR A 31 10.05 -4.76 -3.16
C TYR A 31 10.41 -4.50 -1.70
N GLU A 32 10.74 -3.24 -1.41
CA GLU A 32 10.88 -2.78 -0.03
C GLU A 32 9.49 -2.60 0.58
N PRO A 33 9.23 -3.14 1.80
CA PRO A 33 7.93 -2.99 2.43
C PRO A 33 7.55 -1.53 2.61
N THR A 34 6.31 -1.19 2.28
CA THR A 34 5.79 0.15 2.54
C THR A 34 5.67 0.37 4.05
N LYS A 35 6.13 1.53 4.53
CA LYS A 35 6.08 1.89 5.95
C LYS A 35 5.36 3.21 6.16
N CYS A 36 4.60 3.28 7.26
CA CYS A 36 4.00 4.53 7.71
C CYS A 36 5.09 5.57 8.00
N HIS A 37 5.01 6.74 7.37
CA HIS A 37 6.01 7.79 7.52
C HIS A 37 6.04 8.41 8.92
N LYS A 38 4.95 8.24 9.71
CA LYS A 38 4.85 8.74 11.09
C LYS A 38 5.40 7.77 12.13
N CYS A 39 4.97 6.51 12.10
CA CYS A 39 5.26 5.53 13.16
C CYS A 39 6.12 4.35 12.71
N GLY A 40 6.42 4.22 11.42
CA GLY A 40 7.29 3.19 10.87
C GLY A 40 6.67 1.79 10.75
N VAL A 41 5.39 1.60 11.13
CA VAL A 41 4.71 0.32 10.95
C VAL A 41 4.68 -0.07 9.48
N VAL A 42 4.86 -1.35 9.18
CA VAL A 42 4.67 -1.88 7.81
C VAL A 42 3.19 -1.82 7.47
N ILE A 43 2.89 -1.42 6.23
CA ILE A 43 1.55 -1.33 5.65
C ILE A 43 1.51 -2.29 4.47
N SER A 44 0.58 -3.24 4.49
CA SER A 44 0.22 -4.02 3.29
C SER A 44 -0.62 -3.14 2.37
N LEU A 45 -0.05 -2.62 1.29
CA LEU A 45 -0.79 -1.77 0.34
C LEU A 45 -1.96 -2.50 -0.33
N ALA A 46 -1.92 -3.83 -0.35
CA ALA A 46 -2.96 -4.66 -0.96
C ALA A 46 -4.15 -4.91 -0.02
N GLU A 47 -3.94 -4.88 1.30
CA GLU A 47 -4.92 -5.38 2.28
C GLU A 47 -5.25 -4.39 3.40
N ASP A 48 -4.31 -3.53 3.78
CA ASP A 48 -4.50 -2.59 4.89
C ASP A 48 -5.16 -1.29 4.44
N ALA A 49 -5.84 -0.62 5.39
CA ALA A 49 -6.26 0.76 5.20
C ALA A 49 -5.08 1.72 5.36
N TYR A 50 -4.90 2.61 4.38
CA TYR A 50 -3.87 3.63 4.38
C TYR A 50 -4.31 4.89 3.64
N ALA A 51 -3.53 5.96 3.81
CA ALA A 51 -3.56 7.13 2.92
C ALA A 51 -2.17 7.45 2.37
N ARG A 52 -2.15 8.14 1.24
CA ARG A 52 -0.94 8.72 0.64
C ARG A 52 -1.02 10.24 0.73
N SER A 53 -0.01 10.85 1.35
CA SER A 53 0.17 12.30 1.41
C SER A 53 1.45 12.70 0.65
N SER A 54 1.77 14.00 0.65
CA SER A 54 3.06 14.49 0.14
C SER A 54 4.26 13.95 0.92
N ASP A 55 4.07 13.59 2.20
CA ASP A 55 5.12 13.12 3.09
C ASP A 55 5.32 11.59 3.04
N GLY A 56 4.44 10.88 2.32
CA GLY A 56 4.47 9.44 2.13
C GLY A 56 3.19 8.74 2.59
N TYR A 57 3.32 7.49 3.00
CA TYR A 57 2.20 6.64 3.41
C TYR A 57 1.86 6.82 4.89
N LEU A 58 0.57 6.81 5.22
CA LEU A 58 0.03 6.83 6.58
C LEU A 58 -0.80 5.59 6.81
N CYS A 59 -0.57 4.89 7.93
CA CYS A 59 -1.48 3.85 8.38
C CYS A 59 -2.81 4.44 8.89
N ASP A 60 -3.84 3.61 8.93
CA ASP A 60 -5.19 3.91 9.45
C ASP A 60 -5.17 4.71 10.78
N LYS A 61 -4.37 4.28 11.76
CA LYS A 61 -4.30 4.92 13.08
C LYS A 61 -3.70 6.31 13.00
N CYS A 62 -2.59 6.47 12.27
CA CYS A 62 -1.96 7.78 12.13
C CYS A 62 -2.79 8.73 11.27
N MET A 63 -3.54 8.19 10.29
CA MET A 63 -4.50 8.97 9.52
C MET A 63 -5.66 9.45 10.39
N ALA A 64 -6.26 8.57 11.21
CA ALA A 64 -7.34 8.95 12.12
C ALA A 64 -6.91 10.02 13.12
N ILE A 65 -5.66 9.96 13.61
CA ILE A 65 -5.09 11.00 14.49
C ILE A 65 -4.90 12.32 13.74
N ALA A 66 -4.46 12.28 12.48
CA ALA A 66 -4.23 13.48 11.67
C ALA A 66 -5.53 14.14 11.19
N HIS A 67 -6.59 13.34 10.99
CA HIS A 67 -7.88 13.75 10.45
C HIS A 67 -9.04 13.15 11.28
N PRO A 68 -9.21 13.58 12.54
CA PRO A 68 -10.25 13.05 13.42
C PRO A 68 -11.67 13.32 12.91
N ASP A 69 -11.84 14.35 12.07
CA ASP A 69 -13.09 14.70 11.41
C ASP A 69 -13.59 13.63 10.43
N LEU A 70 -12.69 12.85 9.83
CA LEU A 70 -13.04 11.76 8.91
C LEU A 70 -13.51 10.49 9.60
N TYR A 71 -13.33 10.41 10.92
CA TYR A 71 -13.59 9.21 11.72
C TYR A 71 -14.70 9.37 12.76
N GLY A 72 -15.50 10.43 12.64
CA GLY A 72 -16.69 10.65 13.47
C GLY A 72 -16.35 10.90 14.94
N GLY A 73 -15.46 11.87 15.18
CA GLY A 73 -14.86 12.21 16.48
C GLY A 73 -15.80 12.33 17.68
#